data_AF-A0A7K0JAI1-F1
#
_entry.id   AF-A0A7K0JAI1-F1
#
_cell.length_a   1.000
_cell.length_b   1.000
_cell.length_c   1.000
_cell.angle_alpha   90.00
_cell.angle_beta   90.00
_cell.angle_gamma   90.00
#
_symmetry.space_group_name_H-M   'P 1'
#
loop_
_entity.id
_entity.type
_entity.pdbx_description
1 polymer ?
#
loop_
_entity_poly.entity_id
_entity_poly.type
_entity_poly.pdbx_seq_one_letter_code
_entity_poly.pdbx_strand_id
1 'polypeptide(L)'
;MKSQKDILKSIEGLSDIELFVIDLFCGAGGLSEGVEAARLDGNKCAKVVCCVNHDKNAILSHDANIPDALHFIEDIRTLELSPISTIVERIRQLYPDAMIM
;
A
#
# COMPACT_ATOMS: atom_id res chain seq x y z
N MET A 1 -4.73 -11.81 -0.06
CA MET A 1 -5.25 -10.45 -0.22
C MET A 1 -5.98 -10.00 1.04
N LYS A 2 -5.50 -8.92 1.65
CA LYS A 2 -6.07 -8.31 2.86
C LYS A 2 -7.33 -7.53 2.53
N SER A 3 -8.23 -7.40 3.51
CA SER A 3 -9.37 -6.49 3.40
C SER A 3 -8.97 -5.05 3.75
N GLN A 4 -9.78 -4.08 3.36
CA GLN A 4 -9.60 -2.69 3.76
C GLN A 4 -9.54 -2.53 5.30
N LYS A 5 -10.36 -3.30 6.04
CA LYS A 5 -10.35 -3.30 7.51
C LYS A 5 -9.01 -3.78 8.08
N ASP A 6 -8.40 -4.77 7.45
CA ASP A 6 -7.08 -5.27 7.86
C ASP A 6 -6.00 -4.22 7.66
N ILE A 7 -6.05 -3.46 6.55
CA ILE A 7 -5.10 -2.39 6.28
C ILE A 7 -5.29 -1.21 7.24
N LEU A 8 -6.54 -0.79 7.49
CA LEU A 8 -6.82 0.28 8.45
C LEU A 8 -6.29 -0.04 9.85
N LYS A 9 -6.27 -1.32 10.23
CA LYS A 9 -5.67 -1.78 11.49
C LYS A 9 -4.15 -1.88 11.39
N SER A 10 -3.60 -2.35 10.27
CA SER A 10 -2.15 -2.58 10.14
C SER A 10 -1.35 -1.27 10.08
N ILE A 11 -1.98 -0.17 9.66
CA ILE A 11 -1.35 1.15 9.68
C ILE A 11 -1.34 1.80 11.06
N GLU A 12 -2.01 1.22 12.07
CA GLU A 12 -1.94 1.72 13.45
C GLU A 12 -0.59 1.36 14.08
N GLY A 13 0.13 2.35 14.62
CA GLY A 13 1.42 2.14 15.29
C GLY A 13 2.66 2.23 14.40
N LEU A 14 2.51 2.73 13.16
CA LEU A 14 3.62 2.96 12.22
C LEU A 14 4.20 4.38 12.32
N SER A 15 4.52 4.86 13.53
CA SER A 15 5.01 6.23 13.76
C SER A 15 6.34 6.58 13.08
N ASP A 16 7.14 5.57 12.75
CA ASP A 16 8.46 5.75 12.12
C ASP A 16 8.39 5.70 10.58
N ILE A 17 7.19 5.51 10.02
CA ILE A 17 6.98 5.52 8.57
C ILE A 17 6.76 6.95 8.10
N GLU A 18 7.67 7.42 7.24
CA GLU A 18 7.64 8.75 6.65
C GLU A 18 6.91 8.76 5.30
N LEU A 19 6.83 7.60 4.62
CA LEU A 19 6.21 7.47 3.30
C LEU A 19 5.24 6.28 3.24
N PHE A 20 3.99 6.57 2.90
CA PHE A 20 3.00 5.56 2.52
C PHE A 20 2.78 5.55 1.02
N VAL A 21 2.75 4.37 0.41
CA VAL A 21 2.69 4.20 -1.05
C VAL A 21 1.43 3.47 -1.50
N ILE A 22 0.78 4.03 -2.51
CA ILE A 22 -0.34 3.46 -3.26
C ILE A 22 0.16 3.13 -4.67
N ASP A 23 0.43 1.85 -4.94
CA ASP A 23 0.96 1.41 -6.23
C ASP A 23 -0.15 1.05 -7.21
N LEU A 24 -0.57 2.02 -8.03
CA LEU A 24 -1.73 1.90 -8.93
C LEU A 24 -1.50 1.05 -10.19
N PHE A 25 -0.25 0.67 -10.47
CA PHE A 25 0.11 -0.18 -11.61
C PHE A 25 1.18 -1.18 -11.21
N CYS A 26 0.93 -1.90 -10.11
CA CYS A 26 1.99 -2.55 -9.32
C CYS A 26 2.74 -3.69 -10.03
N GLY A 27 2.24 -4.18 -11.17
CA GLY A 27 2.77 -5.35 -11.86
C GLY A 27 2.97 -6.50 -10.86
N ALA A 28 4.14 -7.13 -10.93
CA ALA A 28 4.55 -8.18 -9.99
C ALA A 28 5.22 -7.66 -8.70
N GLY A 29 5.38 -6.34 -8.52
CA GLY A 29 5.80 -5.73 -7.25
C GLY A 29 7.23 -5.20 -7.15
N GLY A 30 7.93 -4.96 -8.28
CA GLY A 30 9.33 -4.48 -8.24
C GLY A 30 9.51 -3.12 -7.53
N LEU A 31 8.59 -2.17 -7.73
CA LEU A 31 8.60 -0.89 -6.99
C LEU A 31 8.27 -1.13 -5.52
N SER A 32 7.19 -1.86 -5.24
CA SER A 32 6.74 -2.19 -3.89
C SER A 32 7.81 -2.87 -3.04
N GLU A 33 8.58 -3.79 -3.62
CA GLU A 33 9.69 -4.46 -2.94
C GLU A 33 10.77 -3.45 -2.50
N GLY A 34 11.16 -2.54 -3.38
CA GLY A 34 12.10 -1.47 -3.06
C GLY A 34 11.60 -0.55 -1.94
N VAL A 35 10.31 -0.19 -1.98
CA VAL A 35 9.67 0.61 -0.92
C VAL A 35 9.70 -0.12 0.42
N GLU A 36 9.28 -1.39 0.47
CA GLU A 36 9.25 -2.18 1.71
C GLU A 36 10.66 -2.48 2.27
N ALA A 37 11.66 -2.55 1.39
CA ALA A 37 13.07 -2.74 1.75
C ALA A 37 13.76 -1.43 2.17
N ALA A 38 13.20 -0.26 1.85
CA ALA A 38 13.83 1.03 2.13
C ALA A 38 14.08 1.23 3.64
N ARG A 39 15.26 1.73 3.97
CA ARG A 39 15.68 2.04 5.34
C ARG A 39 16.29 3.43 5.43
N LEU A 40 15.95 4.16 6.48
CA LEU A 40 16.60 5.39 6.89
C LEU A 40 17.16 5.17 8.30
N ASP A 41 18.46 5.42 8.50
CA ASP A 41 19.16 5.14 9.76
C ASP A 41 18.95 3.71 10.30
N GLY A 42 18.83 2.74 9.39
CA GLY A 42 18.59 1.33 9.71
C GLY A 42 17.12 0.96 10.00
N ASN A 43 16.23 1.94 10.11
CA ASN A 43 14.80 1.74 10.37
C ASN A 43 13.99 1.74 9.09
N LYS A 44 12.89 0.99 9.07
CA LYS A 44 11.93 1.02 7.96
C LYS A 44 11.31 2.41 7.88
N CYS A 45 11.38 3.03 6.71
CA CYS A 45 10.93 4.41 6.49
C CYS A 45 9.72 4.53 5.55
N ALA A 46 9.35 3.44 4.86
CA ALA A 46 8.25 3.46 3.91
C ALA A 46 7.38 2.19 3.98
N LYS A 47 6.11 2.31 3.60
CA LYS A 47 5.12 1.23 3.64
C LYS A 47 4.21 1.26 2.41
N VAL A 48 4.06 0.13 1.75
CA VAL A 48 3.03 -0.06 0.70
C VAL A 48 1.72 -0.44 1.38
N VAL A 49 0.63 0.25 1.04
CA VAL A 49 -0.69 0.05 1.68
C VAL A 49 -1.79 -0.37 0.71
N CYS A 50 -1.65 -0.03 -0.58
CA CYS A 50 -2.63 -0.38 -1.61
C CYS A 50 -1.92 -0.64 -2.94
N CYS A 51 -2.44 -1.59 -3.71
CA CYS A 51 -1.88 -2.07 -4.96
C CYS A 51 -3.01 -2.35 -5.95
N VAL A 52 -2.87 -1.87 -7.19
CA VAL A 52 -3.85 -2.09 -8.25
C VAL A 52 -3.15 -2.67 -9.47
N ASN A 53 -3.74 -3.72 -10.03
CA ASN A 53 -3.39 -4.17 -11.36
C ASN A 53 -4.60 -4.83 -12.03
N HIS A 54 -4.62 -4.85 -13.36
CA HIS A 54 -5.66 -5.56 -14.09
C HIS A 54 -5.31 -7.05 -14.32
N ASP A 55 -4.02 -7.40 -14.29
CA ASP A 55 -3.56 -8.77 -14.49
C ASP A 55 -3.63 -9.57 -13.18
N LYS A 56 -4.44 -10.63 -13.19
CA LYS A 56 -4.65 -11.52 -12.05
C LYS A 56 -3.38 -12.23 -11.59
N ASN A 57 -2.53 -12.68 -12.52
CA ASN A 57 -1.30 -13.40 -12.18
C ASN A 57 -0.27 -12.46 -11.56
N ALA A 58 -0.21 -11.21 -12.06
CA ALA A 58 0.62 -10.16 -11.48
C ALA A 58 0.22 -9.89 -10.02
N ILE A 59 -1.08 -9.73 -9.73
CA ILE A 59 -1.55 -9.54 -8.35
C ILE A 59 -1.30 -10.76 -7.47
N LEU A 60 -1.53 -11.98 -7.95
CA LEU A 60 -1.24 -13.19 -7.16
C LEU A 60 0.25 -13.28 -6.81
N SER A 61 1.13 -12.94 -7.75
CA SER A 61 2.57 -12.84 -7.50
C SER A 61 2.90 -11.73 -6.51
N HIS A 62 2.27 -10.55 -6.64
CA HIS A 62 2.50 -9.42 -5.77
C HIS A 62 2.00 -9.68 -4.33
N ASP A 63 0.82 -10.26 -4.13
CA ASP A 63 0.24 -10.60 -2.82
C ASP A 63 1.08 -11.65 -2.08
N ALA A 64 1.70 -12.58 -2.80
CA ALA A 64 2.59 -13.57 -2.20
C ALA A 64 3.86 -12.95 -1.57
N ASN A 65 4.35 -11.83 -2.12
CA ASN A 65 5.57 -11.17 -1.66
C ASN A 65 5.31 -9.96 -0.77
N ILE A 66 4.21 -9.23 -1.02
CA ILE A 66 3.78 -8.03 -0.29
C ILE A 66 2.35 -8.25 0.23
N PRO A 67 2.15 -9.19 1.19
CA PRO A 67 0.82 -9.59 1.64
C PRO A 67 0.11 -8.55 2.51
N ASP A 68 0.84 -7.55 3.00
CA ASP A 68 0.34 -6.51 3.92
C ASP A 68 -0.04 -5.22 3.19
N ALA A 69 -0.65 -5.36 2.02
CA ALA A 69 -1.28 -4.29 1.24
C ALA A 69 -2.70 -4.72 0.81
N LEU A 70 -3.55 -3.74 0.49
CA LEU A 70 -4.84 -3.99 -0.14
C LEU A 70 -4.63 -4.19 -1.64
N HIS A 71 -5.11 -5.29 -2.21
CA HIS A 71 -4.94 -5.58 -3.64
C HIS A 71 -6.27 -5.51 -4.40
N PHE A 72 -6.25 -4.83 -5.53
CA PHE A 72 -7.34 -4.81 -6.50
C PHE A 72 -6.89 -5.47 -7.80
N ILE A 73 -7.71 -6.39 -8.30
CA ILE A 73 -7.57 -7.00 -9.63
C ILE A 73 -8.59 -6.32 -10.57
N GLU A 74 -8.33 -5.07 -10.92
CA GLU A 74 -9.31 -4.21 -11.59
C GLU A 74 -8.67 -3.26 -12.62
N ASP A 75 -9.49 -2.75 -13.53
CA ASP A 75 -9.12 -1.65 -14.43
C ASP A 75 -9.23 -0.33 -13.67
N ILE A 76 -8.11 0.41 -13.61
CA ILE A 76 -8.02 1.69 -12.90
C ILE A 76 -9.04 2.73 -13.39
N ARG A 77 -9.53 2.62 -14.64
CA ARG A 77 -10.52 3.55 -15.22
C ARG A 77 -11.90 3.40 -14.59
N THR A 78 -12.19 2.25 -13.99
CA THR A 78 -13.50 1.92 -13.41
C THR A 78 -13.42 1.55 -11.93
N LEU A 79 -12.22 1.58 -11.34
CA LEU A 79 -11.99 1.25 -9.93
C LEU A 79 -12.77 2.18 -9.00
N GLU A 80 -13.50 1.61 -8.06
CA GLU A 80 -14.13 2.36 -6.98
C GLU A 80 -13.08 2.84 -5.97
N LEU A 81 -12.87 4.16 -5.91
CA LEU A 81 -11.77 4.76 -5.14
C LEU A 81 -12.04 4.88 -3.63
N SER A 82 -13.29 4.70 -3.19
CA SER A 82 -13.68 4.90 -1.79
C SER A 82 -12.85 4.12 -0.76
N PRO A 83 -12.41 2.86 -1.01
CA PRO A 83 -11.54 2.15 -0.07
C PRO A 83 -10.16 2.80 0.06
N ILE A 84 -9.60 3.29 -1.05
CA ILE A 84 -8.29 3.96 -1.10
C ILE A 84 -8.37 5.30 -0.38
N SER A 85 -9.39 6.11 -0.68
CA SER A 85 -9.61 7.40 -0.02
C SER A 85 -9.73 7.24 1.49
N THR A 86 -10.43 6.21 1.96
CA THR A 86 -10.56 5.91 3.40
C THR A 86 -9.21 5.61 4.05
N ILE A 87 -8.33 4.85 3.38
CA ILE A 87 -6.98 4.56 3.87
C ILE A 87 -6.14 5.84 3.92
N VAL A 88 -6.18 6.66 2.85
CA VAL A 88 -5.47 7.96 2.79
C VAL A 88 -5.92 8.90 3.91
N GLU A 89 -7.22 9.04 4.12
CA GLU A 89 -7.78 9.86 5.20
C GLU A 89 -7.31 9.37 6.57
N ARG A 90 -7.30 8.04 6.80
CA ARG A 90 -6.81 7.46 8.04
C ARG A 90 -5.33 7.71 8.26
N ILE A 91 -4.49 7.59 7.22
CA ILE A 91 -3.06 7.92 7.29
C ILE A 91 -2.87 9.38 7.68
N ARG A 92 -3.57 10.32 7.01
CA ARG A 92 -3.47 11.75 7.34
C ARG A 92 -3.89 12.09 8.77
N GLN A 93 -4.86 11.34 9.33
CA GLN A 93 -5.28 11.51 10.73
C GLN A 93 -4.22 11.00 11.72
N LEU A 94 -3.58 9.87 11.42
CA LEU A 94 -2.59 9.24 12.31
C LEU A 94 -1.21 9.89 12.19
N TYR A 95 -0.82 10.29 10.98
CA TYR A 95 0.51 10.74 10.59
C TYR A 95 0.41 11.99 9.71
N PRO A 96 0.10 13.18 10.27
CA PRO A 96 -0.12 14.40 9.49
C PRO A 96 1.07 14.85 8.64
N ASP A 97 2.29 14.52 9.07
CA ASP A 97 3.53 14.90 8.42
C ASP A 97 4.06 13.84 7.44
N ALA A 98 3.44 12.65 7.38
CA ALA A 98 3.86 11.59 6.47
C ALA A 98 3.48 11.92 5.02
N MET A 99 4.38 11.58 4.10
CA MET A 99 4.12 11.65 2.68
C MET A 99 3.22 10.48 2.25
N ILE A 100 2.35 10.76 1.28
CA ILE A 100 1.54 9.76 0.59
C ILE A 100 1.82 9.91 -0.89
N MET A 101 2.30 8.82 -1.51
CA MET A 101 2.63 8.74 -2.93
C MET A 101 1.67 7.79 -3.66
#